data_AF-A0A432QW10-F1
#
_entry.id   AF-A0A432QW10-F1
#
_cell.length_a   1.000
_cell.length_b   1.000
_cell.length_c   1.000
_cell.angle_alpha   90.00
_cell.angle_beta   90.00
_cell.angle_gamma   90.00
#
_symmetry.space_group_name_H-M   'P 1'
#
loop_
_entity.id
_entity.type
_entity.pdbx_description
1 polymer ?
#
loop_
_entity_poly.entity_id
_entity_poly.type
_entity_poly.pdbx_seq_one_letter_code
_entity_poly.pdbx_strand_id
1 'polypeptide(L)'
;MGRKIQFTDVTLRDAHQSLFATRMRTKDMVDIAPVIDKAGFWSVECWGGATFDVCMRFLKEDPWERLRTLRKLMPNSRLQMLLRGQNLVGYRHYPDDVVKAFVRKAAENGIDVFRVFDALNDLRNVEVAVETAKEMGKIVEGALSYTISP
;
A
#
# COMPACT_ATOMS: atom_id res chain seq x y z
N MET A 1 -12.58 29.00 -12.06
CA MET A 1 -12.21 27.72 -12.71
C MET A 1 -12.38 26.63 -11.66
N GLY A 2 -13.20 25.60 -11.90
CA GLY A 2 -13.49 24.57 -10.89
C GLY A 2 -12.28 23.67 -10.59
N ARG A 3 -12.10 23.26 -9.33
CA ARG A 3 -11.02 22.35 -8.92
C ARG A 3 -11.34 20.92 -9.40
N LYS A 4 -10.43 20.30 -10.14
CA LYS A 4 -10.54 18.88 -10.51
C LYS A 4 -10.31 18.00 -9.28
N ILE A 5 -11.28 17.17 -8.93
CA ILE A 5 -11.14 16.16 -7.88
C ILE A 5 -10.43 14.94 -8.46
N GLN A 6 -9.51 14.39 -7.66
CA GLN A 6 -8.73 13.21 -7.98
C GLN A 6 -9.20 12.04 -7.11
N PHE A 7 -9.15 10.83 -7.66
CA PHE A 7 -9.63 9.62 -7.00
C PHE A 7 -8.51 8.59 -6.90
N THR A 8 -8.46 7.89 -5.77
CA THR A 8 -7.66 6.67 -5.58
C THR A 8 -8.59 5.48 -5.64
N ASP A 9 -8.31 4.52 -6.51
CA ASP A 9 -9.05 3.26 -6.54
C ASP A 9 -8.51 2.30 -5.48
N VAL A 10 -9.41 1.62 -4.76
CA VAL A 10 -9.06 0.67 -3.68
C VAL A 10 -9.50 -0.76 -3.97
N THR A 11 -9.95 -1.03 -5.20
CA THR A 11 -10.51 -2.31 -5.62
C THR A 11 -9.51 -3.46 -5.40
N LEU A 12 -8.22 -3.22 -5.69
CA LEU A 12 -7.16 -4.23 -5.62
C LEU A 12 -6.60 -4.45 -4.20
N ARG A 13 -7.06 -3.70 -3.19
CA ARG A 13 -6.59 -3.81 -1.79
C ARG A 13 -7.73 -3.74 -0.79
N ASP A 14 -8.22 -2.54 -0.47
CA ASP A 14 -9.13 -2.34 0.66
C ASP A 14 -10.53 -2.89 0.42
N ALA A 15 -11.01 -2.84 -0.84
CA ALA A 15 -12.35 -3.33 -1.18
C ALA A 15 -12.50 -4.80 -0.83
N HIS A 16 -11.63 -5.67 -1.34
CA HIS A 16 -11.70 -7.11 -1.04
C HIS A 16 -11.29 -7.46 0.39
N GLN A 17 -10.38 -6.68 0.99
CA GLN A 17 -10.06 -6.79 2.41
C GLN A 17 -11.30 -6.57 3.29
N SER A 18 -12.09 -5.54 2.97
CA SER A 18 -13.28 -5.15 3.73
C SER A 18 -14.50 -6.02 3.42
N LEU A 19 -14.66 -6.46 2.17
CA LEU A 19 -15.89 -7.12 1.70
C LEU A 19 -15.83 -8.65 1.74
N PHE A 20 -14.66 -9.25 1.52
CA PHE A 20 -14.52 -10.71 1.46
C PHE A 20 -13.15 -11.20 1.96
N ALA A 21 -12.74 -10.67 3.11
CA ALA A 21 -11.63 -11.16 3.92
C ALA A 21 -10.27 -11.27 3.19
N THR A 22 -10.02 -10.34 2.27
CA THR A 22 -8.75 -10.20 1.53
C THR A 22 -8.46 -11.36 0.57
N ARG A 23 -9.48 -12.13 0.17
CA ARG A 23 -9.29 -13.41 -0.55
C ARG A 23 -9.16 -13.29 -2.07
N MET A 24 -9.06 -12.08 -2.61
CA MET A 24 -8.81 -11.87 -4.04
C MET A 24 -7.42 -12.39 -4.42
N ARG A 25 -7.36 -13.31 -5.40
CA ARG A 25 -6.11 -13.90 -5.89
C ARG A 25 -5.49 -13.02 -6.96
N THR A 26 -4.16 -13.10 -7.12
CA THR A 26 -3.46 -12.30 -8.13
C THR A 26 -4.03 -12.57 -9.53
N LYS A 27 -4.33 -13.83 -9.86
CA LYS A 27 -4.92 -14.21 -11.15
C LYS A 27 -6.28 -13.57 -11.45
N ASP A 28 -7.04 -13.15 -10.44
CA ASP A 28 -8.34 -12.50 -10.61
C ASP A 28 -8.16 -10.96 -10.74
N MET A 29 -6.95 -10.45 -10.48
CA MET A 29 -6.59 -9.03 -10.65
C MET A 29 -5.99 -8.74 -12.02
N VAL A 30 -5.22 -9.68 -12.59
CA VAL A 30 -4.37 -9.43 -13.76
C VAL A 30 -5.15 -8.98 -15.00
N ASP A 31 -6.33 -9.55 -15.23
CA ASP A 31 -7.11 -9.26 -16.45
C ASP A 31 -7.69 -7.84 -16.44
N ILE A 32 -8.03 -7.31 -15.25
CA ILE A 32 -8.61 -5.98 -15.11
C ILE A 32 -7.55 -4.88 -14.92
N ALA A 33 -6.34 -5.24 -14.49
CA ALA A 33 -5.27 -4.29 -14.19
C ALA A 33 -4.95 -3.32 -15.35
N PRO A 34 -4.80 -3.75 -16.62
CA PRO A 34 -4.54 -2.83 -17.73
C PRO A 34 -5.69 -1.85 -18.03
N VAL A 35 -6.92 -2.19 -17.63
CA VAL A 35 -8.09 -1.31 -17.76
C VAL A 35 -8.06 -0.26 -16.65
N ILE A 36 -7.79 -0.67 -15.41
CA ILE A 36 -7.60 0.23 -14.27
C ILE A 36 -6.48 1.25 -14.57
N ASP A 37 -5.39 0.80 -15.19
CA ASP A 37 -4.26 1.68 -15.54
C ASP A 37 -4.63 2.85 -16.46
N LYS A 38 -5.65 2.64 -17.31
CA LYS A 38 -6.14 3.64 -18.27
C LYS A 38 -7.31 4.48 -17.73
N ALA A 39 -7.81 4.18 -16.53
CA ALA A 39 -8.97 4.84 -15.96
C ALA A 39 -8.69 6.27 -15.46
N GLY A 40 -7.42 6.66 -15.32
CA GLY A 40 -7.04 8.02 -14.94
C GLY A 40 -7.15 8.32 -13.44
N PHE A 41 -7.07 7.28 -12.60
CA PHE A 41 -6.94 7.43 -11.15
C PHE A 41 -5.65 8.17 -10.79
N TRP A 42 -5.67 8.88 -9.66
CA TRP A 42 -4.47 9.51 -9.14
C TRP A 42 -3.47 8.48 -8.60
N SER A 43 -3.99 7.45 -7.93
CA SER A 43 -3.25 6.25 -7.55
C SER A 43 -4.17 5.02 -7.52
N VAL A 44 -3.58 3.84 -7.50
CA VAL A 44 -4.28 2.56 -7.34
C VAL A 44 -3.71 1.88 -6.12
N GLU A 45 -4.53 1.71 -5.09
CA GLU A 45 -4.14 1.02 -3.88
C GLU A 45 -4.25 -0.49 -4.08
N CYS A 46 -3.09 -1.16 -4.10
CA CYS A 46 -2.99 -2.56 -4.51
C CYS A 46 -2.10 -3.42 -3.60
N TRP A 47 -1.57 -2.86 -2.51
CA TRP A 47 -0.61 -3.55 -1.65
C TRP A 47 -0.63 -3.05 -0.20
N GLY A 48 0.05 -3.78 0.69
CA GLY A 48 0.05 -3.49 2.13
C GLY A 48 -1.26 -3.91 2.83
N GLY A 49 -1.52 -3.35 4.00
CA GLY A 49 -2.62 -3.82 4.85
C GLY A 49 -2.50 -5.32 5.17
N ALA A 50 -3.62 -6.06 5.08
CA ALA A 50 -3.63 -7.50 5.33
C ALA A 50 -3.18 -8.35 4.13
N THR A 51 -3.00 -7.75 2.95
CA THR A 51 -2.72 -8.49 1.72
C THR A 51 -1.41 -9.28 1.81
N PHE A 52 -0.39 -8.76 2.50
CA PHE A 52 0.90 -9.42 2.64
C PHE A 52 0.80 -10.76 3.39
N ASP A 53 0.16 -10.77 4.57
CA ASP A 53 -0.10 -12.01 5.34
C ASP A 53 -0.98 -12.97 4.53
N VAL A 54 -2.08 -12.48 3.95
CA VAL A 54 -3.07 -13.33 3.28
C VAL A 54 -2.52 -13.99 2.02
N CYS A 55 -1.65 -13.30 1.26
CA CYS A 55 -0.92 -13.91 0.14
C CYS A 55 -0.20 -15.19 0.59
N MET A 56 0.61 -15.09 1.64
CA MET A 56 1.43 -16.20 2.11
C MET A 56 0.59 -17.27 2.83
N ARG A 57 -0.29 -16.84 3.72
CA ARG A 57 -1.03 -17.70 4.66
C ARG A 57 -2.15 -18.49 3.99
N PHE A 58 -2.92 -17.85 3.11
CA PHE A 58 -4.15 -18.46 2.57
C PHE A 58 -4.10 -18.70 1.07
N LEU A 59 -3.47 -17.79 0.31
CA LEU A 59 -3.47 -17.87 -1.15
C LEU A 59 -2.29 -18.68 -1.70
N LYS A 60 -1.26 -18.92 -0.87
CA LYS A 60 0.01 -19.55 -1.26
C LYS A 60 0.69 -18.78 -2.39
N GLU A 61 0.63 -17.46 -2.32
CA GLU A 61 1.22 -16.53 -3.28
C GLU A 61 2.35 -15.74 -2.61
N ASP A 62 3.37 -15.36 -3.39
CA ASP A 62 4.40 -14.42 -2.97
C ASP A 62 3.86 -12.98 -3.11
N PRO A 63 3.72 -12.21 -2.01
CA PRO A 63 3.23 -10.83 -2.07
C PRO A 63 4.15 -9.90 -2.90
N TRP A 64 5.44 -10.20 -3.01
CA TRP A 64 6.37 -9.43 -3.84
C TRP A 64 6.16 -9.70 -5.32
N GLU A 65 5.84 -10.94 -5.69
CA GLU A 65 5.53 -11.28 -7.08
C GLU A 65 4.20 -10.66 -7.52
N ARG A 66 3.21 -10.60 -6.62
CA ARG A 66 1.98 -9.84 -6.86
C ARG A 66 2.30 -8.37 -7.17
N LEU A 67 3.14 -7.73 -6.36
CA LEU A 67 3.53 -6.33 -6.58
C LEU A 67 4.22 -6.14 -7.94
N ARG A 68 5.22 -6.95 -8.27
CA ARG A 68 5.93 -6.88 -9.57
C ARG A 68 5.00 -7.11 -10.76
N THR A 69 4.06 -8.06 -10.63
CA THR A 69 3.06 -8.35 -11.66
C THR A 69 2.15 -7.14 -11.91
N LEU A 70 1.60 -6.57 -10.84
CA LEU A 70 0.73 -5.39 -10.94
C LEU A 70 1.49 -4.17 -11.46
N ARG A 71 2.75 -3.98 -11.04
CA ARG A 71 3.62 -2.92 -11.56
C ARG A 71 3.82 -3.01 -13.06
N LYS A 72 4.04 -4.23 -13.57
CA LYS A 72 4.19 -4.49 -15.01
C LYS A 72 2.90 -4.23 -15.78
N LEU A 73 1.75 -4.60 -15.23
CA LEU A 73 0.44 -4.48 -15.89
C LEU A 73 -0.14 -3.06 -15.81
N MET A 74 0.26 -2.27 -14.82
CA MET A 74 -0.20 -0.90 -14.61
C MET A 74 0.96 0.10 -14.63
N PRO A 75 1.73 0.24 -15.72
CA PRO A 75 2.94 1.07 -15.74
C PRO A 75 2.68 2.59 -15.63
N ASN A 76 1.47 3.07 -15.91
CA ASN A 76 1.14 4.49 -15.91
C ASN A 76 0.54 4.98 -14.58
N SER A 77 0.05 4.05 -13.76
CA SER A 77 -0.57 4.32 -12.47
C SER A 77 0.46 4.53 -11.37
N ARG A 78 0.14 5.37 -10.40
CA ARG A 78 0.88 5.38 -9.12
C ARG A 78 0.40 4.22 -8.27
N LEU A 79 1.27 3.27 -7.94
CA LEU A 79 0.88 2.18 -7.04
C LEU A 79 0.96 2.64 -5.59
N GLN A 80 -0.14 2.50 -4.86
CA GLN A 80 -0.26 2.89 -3.47
C GLN A 80 -0.29 1.67 -2.54
N MET A 81 0.31 1.82 -1.37
CA MET A 81 0.16 0.87 -0.27
C MET A 81 -0.25 1.53 1.04
N LEU A 82 -0.88 0.74 1.91
CA LEU A 82 -1.07 1.05 3.33
C LEU A 82 0.03 0.40 4.18
N LEU A 83 0.76 1.20 4.96
CA LEU A 83 1.86 0.77 5.83
C LEU A 83 1.64 1.26 7.26
N ARG A 84 1.71 0.36 8.25
CA ARG A 84 1.51 0.71 9.66
C ARG A 84 2.83 1.05 10.34
N GLY A 85 3.45 2.17 9.95
CA GLY A 85 4.64 2.73 10.60
C GLY A 85 5.70 1.70 10.98
N GLN A 86 6.13 1.72 12.24
CA GLN A 86 7.12 0.83 12.83
C GLN A 86 6.70 -0.64 12.87
N ASN A 87 5.41 -0.94 12.72
CA ASN A 87 4.90 -2.31 12.60
C ASN A 87 4.97 -2.86 11.17
N LEU A 88 5.20 -2.01 10.17
CA LEU A 88 5.16 -2.36 8.76
C LEU A 88 3.83 -3.03 8.36
N VAL A 89 3.91 -4.27 7.89
CA VAL A 89 2.79 -5.18 7.59
C VAL A 89 2.78 -6.38 8.55
N GLY A 90 3.44 -6.25 9.71
CA GLY A 90 3.61 -7.30 10.69
C GLY A 90 2.89 -7.05 12.02
N TYR A 91 3.21 -7.90 13.01
CA TYR A 91 2.45 -8.02 14.25
C TYR A 91 3.04 -7.27 15.45
N ARG A 92 4.23 -6.67 15.33
CA ARG A 92 4.94 -5.95 16.40
C ARG A 92 5.78 -4.80 15.83
N HIS A 93 6.35 -3.95 16.67
CA HIS A 93 7.36 -2.98 16.23
C HIS A 93 8.64 -3.72 15.79
N TYR A 94 9.25 -3.22 14.73
CA TYR A 94 10.52 -3.69 14.21
C TYR A 94 11.62 -2.66 14.45
N PRO A 95 12.90 -3.07 14.53
CA PRO A 95 14.01 -2.13 14.55
C PRO A 95 14.09 -1.35 13.21
N ASP A 96 14.70 -0.18 13.25
CA ASP A 96 14.70 0.78 12.14
C ASP A 96 15.35 0.23 10.87
N ASP A 97 16.35 -0.63 10.99
CA ASP A 97 17.02 -1.29 9.87
C ASP A 97 16.05 -2.18 9.08
N VAL A 98 15.16 -2.90 9.76
CA VAL A 98 14.11 -3.70 9.14
C VAL A 98 13.06 -2.80 8.47
N VAL A 99 12.68 -1.70 9.13
CA VAL A 99 11.73 -0.71 8.54
C VAL A 99 12.31 -0.12 7.27
N LYS A 100 13.56 0.34 7.33
CA LYS A 100 14.30 0.89 6.18
C LYS A 100 14.40 -0.12 5.05
N ALA A 101 14.79 -1.36 5.35
CA ALA A 101 14.92 -2.41 4.35
C ALA A 101 13.58 -2.72 3.65
N PHE A 102 12.49 -2.80 4.41
CA PHE A 102 11.17 -3.07 3.86
C PHE A 102 10.70 -1.95 2.92
N VAL A 103 10.79 -0.68 3.36
CA VAL A 103 10.35 0.48 2.57
C VAL A 103 11.17 0.60 1.28
N ARG A 104 12.50 0.43 1.36
CA ARG A 104 13.38 0.43 0.18
C ARG A 104 12.98 -0.66 -0.81
N LYS A 105 12.75 -1.90 -0.33
CA LYS A 105 12.33 -3.00 -1.20
C LYS A 105 10.95 -2.79 -1.81
N ALA A 106 9.99 -2.23 -1.06
CA ALA A 106 8.68 -1.88 -1.59
C ALA A 106 8.78 -0.81 -2.71
N ALA A 107 9.60 0.22 -2.49
CA ALA A 107 9.85 1.27 -3.47
C ALA A 107 10.56 0.73 -4.74
N GLU A 108 11.57 -0.13 -4.58
CA GLU A 108 12.29 -0.79 -5.68
C GLU A 108 11.39 -1.70 -6.52
N ASN A 109 10.44 -2.41 -5.89
CA ASN A 109 9.50 -3.29 -6.59
C ASN A 109 8.29 -2.55 -7.18
N GLY A 110 8.17 -1.24 -6.95
CA GLY A 110 7.27 -0.38 -7.71
C GLY A 110 6.17 0.33 -6.95
N ILE A 111 6.19 0.36 -5.61
CA ILE A 111 5.33 1.28 -4.85
C ILE A 111 5.77 2.71 -5.08
N ASP A 112 4.80 3.58 -5.36
CA ASP A 112 4.99 5.01 -5.60
C ASP A 112 4.45 5.88 -4.46
N VAL A 113 3.36 5.45 -3.82
CA VAL A 113 2.68 6.17 -2.75
C VAL A 113 2.63 5.31 -1.49
N PHE A 114 3.26 5.80 -0.43
CA PHE A 114 3.24 5.19 0.89
C PHE A 114 2.25 5.94 1.77
N ARG A 115 1.10 5.33 2.04
CA ARG A 115 0.21 5.79 3.10
C ARG A 115 0.66 5.22 4.42
N VAL A 116 1.23 6.06 5.28
CA VAL A 116 1.82 5.65 6.56
C VAL A 116 0.94 6.12 7.70
N PHE A 117 0.56 5.21 8.59
CA PHE A 117 -0.27 5.50 9.75
C PHE A 117 0.23 4.79 11.01
N ASP A 118 -0.15 5.33 12.16
CA ASP A 118 -0.06 4.68 13.45
C ASP A 118 -1.46 4.58 14.05
N ALA A 119 -1.77 3.46 14.72
CA ALA A 119 -3.12 3.20 15.22
C ALA A 119 -3.53 4.14 16.36
N LEU A 120 -2.57 4.78 17.04
CA LEU A 120 -2.78 5.72 18.13
C LEU A 120 -2.42 7.16 17.73
N ASN A 121 -2.20 7.42 16.44
CA ASN A 121 -1.74 8.70 15.91
C ASN A 121 -0.41 9.20 16.53
N ASP A 122 0.46 8.29 16.99
CA ASP A 122 1.79 8.65 17.48
C ASP A 122 2.75 8.85 16.31
N LEU A 123 3.12 10.11 16.06
CA LEU A 123 3.97 10.47 14.93
C LEU A 123 5.38 9.85 15.00
N ARG A 124 5.85 9.50 16.20
CA ARG A 124 7.16 8.85 16.38
C ARG A 124 7.18 7.47 15.73
N ASN A 125 6.05 6.78 15.68
CA ASN A 125 5.93 5.45 15.10
C ASN A 125 5.90 5.46 13.57
N VAL A 126 5.76 6.61 12.92
CA VAL A 126 5.73 6.70 11.45
C VAL A 126 6.99 7.33 10.85
N GLU A 127 7.79 8.03 11.67
CA GLU A 127 8.94 8.83 11.25
C GLU A 127 9.92 8.06 10.35
N VAL A 128 10.42 6.91 10.83
CA VAL A 128 11.40 6.11 10.09
C VAL A 128 10.89 5.66 8.71
N ALA A 129 9.63 5.24 8.64
CA ALA A 129 9.02 4.82 7.38
C ALA A 129 8.81 6.00 6.43
N VAL A 130 8.38 7.16 6.96
CA VAL A 130 8.18 8.40 6.21
C VAL A 130 9.50 8.93 5.63
N GLU A 131 10.54 9.00 6.46
CA GLU A 131 11.86 9.46 6.05
C GLU A 131 12.45 8.54 4.97
N THR A 132 12.40 7.22 5.18
CA THR A 132 12.92 6.26 4.20
C THR A 132 12.17 6.35 2.87
N ALA A 133 10.84 6.50 2.89
CA ALA A 133 10.06 6.62 1.65
C ALA A 133 10.41 7.93 0.90
N LYS A 134 10.65 9.03 1.63
CA LYS A 134 11.14 10.29 1.05
C LYS A 134 12.55 10.16 0.46
N GLU A 135 13.47 9.49 1.15
CA GLU A 135 14.82 9.19 0.64
C GLU A 135 14.77 8.44 -0.70
N MET A 136 13.79 7.53 -0.85
CA MET A 136 13.56 6.76 -2.08
C MET A 136 12.85 7.56 -3.19
N GLY A 137 12.60 8.86 -2.99
CA GLY A 137 11.92 9.73 -3.95
C GLY A 137 10.44 9.39 -4.14
N LYS A 138 9.80 8.75 -3.16
CA LYS A 138 8.40 8.30 -3.23
C LYS A 138 7.47 9.33 -2.57
N ILE A 139 6.19 9.26 -2.93
CA ILE A 139 5.16 10.10 -2.33
C ILE A 139 4.79 9.52 -0.98
N VAL A 140 4.69 10.37 0.03
CA VAL A 140 4.27 9.98 1.37
C VAL A 140 2.95 10.65 1.71
N GLU A 141 1.97 9.84 2.08
CA GLU A 141 0.72 10.28 2.69
C GLU A 141 0.75 9.94 4.18
N GLY A 142 0.97 10.95 5.02
CA GLY A 142 0.76 10.82 6.46
C GLY A 142 -0.74 10.72 6.76
N ALA A 143 -1.16 9.70 7.48
CA ALA A 143 -2.56 9.46 7.78
C ALA A 143 -2.89 9.74 9.25
N LEU A 144 -4.06 10.34 9.47
CA LEU A 144 -4.67 10.51 10.79
C LEU A 144 -5.85 9.55 10.89
N SER A 145 -5.80 8.64 11.86
CA SER A 145 -6.93 7.79 12.22
C SER A 145 -7.95 8.61 12.98
N TYR A 146 -9.00 9.02 12.27
CA TYR A 146 -10.11 9.78 12.84
C TYR A 146 -10.84 8.97 13.92
N THR A 147 -11.21 9.65 15.01
CA THR A 147 -12.04 9.11 16.09
C THR A 147 -12.87 10.25 16.70
N ILE A 148 -13.92 9.88 17.44
CA ILE A 148 -14.70 10.81 18.25
C ILE A 148 -14.38 10.47 19.72
N SER A 149 -13.84 11.43 20.45
CA SER A 149 -13.51 11.34 21.88
C SER A 149 -14.00 12.61 22.62
N PRO A 150 -14.03 12.63 23.96
CA PRO A 150 -14.51 13.75 24.76
C PRO A 150 -13.88 15.11 24.44
#